data_AF-A0A7X6XXQ5-F1
#
_entry.id   AF-A0A7X6XXQ5-F1
#
_cell.length_a   1.000
_cell.length_b   1.000
_cell.length_c   1.000
_cell.angle_alpha   90.00
_cell.angle_beta   90.00
_cell.angle_gamma   90.00
#
_symmetry.space_group_name_H-M   'P 1'
#
loop_
_entity.id
_entity.type
_entity.pdbx_description
1 polymer ?
#
loop_
_entity_poly.entity_id
_entity_poly.type
_entity_poly.pdbx_seq_one_letter_code
_entity_poly.pdbx_strand_id
1 'polypeptide(L)'
;MKNNKVKSILIVLVLVIFSSGILIYADKALTPIINENAVSGDKDALVELFGEGAEFIPVEFTDDSGLIKKVYEVDENGYAYIIENQGYSDRIEFSLGIDGDGKIVGYNIIYLNDTEGFGSKLGDDSFKEYVESKTSTSLIDAIAGATMSSDAVIAGIDAAKAHFNEEMGIEDDGLGNPNESDDGPKEAALDFGEEVKIFRDISDDEKANITDQSEEGSIVKYTVEVPGYAILDSDYDNPEPNLVAVEIDKDAKLIKSVEILEIKDTEGIGTKVDHEEFLDQFKDLSYEDENASVDAVSAATSSSVSIVNAVLAAVESSK
;
A
#
# COMPACT_ATOMS: atom_id res chain seq x y z
N MET A 1 7.95 7.42 65.62
CA MET A 1 7.81 6.86 64.25
C MET A 1 6.86 7.65 63.34
N LYS A 2 5.75 8.23 63.83
CA LYS A 2 4.75 8.96 63.00
C LYS A 2 5.30 10.23 62.33
N ASN A 3 6.08 11.07 63.03
CA ASN A 3 6.63 12.31 62.47
C ASN A 3 7.71 12.12 61.39
N ASN A 4 8.50 11.05 61.45
CA ASN A 4 9.51 10.78 60.42
C ASN A 4 8.84 10.32 59.12
N LYS A 5 7.76 9.53 59.20
CA LYS A 5 6.95 9.15 58.04
C LYS A 5 6.29 10.37 57.38
N VAL A 6 5.72 11.28 58.17
CA VAL A 6 5.12 12.52 57.66
C VAL A 6 6.17 13.42 57.00
N LYS A 7 7.36 13.58 57.59
CA LYS A 7 8.47 14.35 56.98
C LYS A 7 8.96 13.71 55.68
N SER A 8 9.12 12.40 55.62
CA SER A 8 9.51 11.70 54.38
C SER A 8 8.49 11.87 53.26
N ILE A 9 7.18 11.77 53.57
CA ILE A 9 6.11 12.01 52.58
C ILE A 9 6.17 13.46 52.07
N LEU A 10 6.38 14.42 52.97
CA LEU A 10 6.41 15.85 52.60
C LEU A 10 7.64 16.19 51.74
N ILE A 11 8.79 15.56 52.00
CA ILE A 11 9.99 15.70 51.17
C ILE A 11 9.78 15.13 49.76
N VAL A 12 9.15 13.95 49.66
CA VAL A 12 8.84 13.35 48.34
C VAL A 12 7.87 14.22 47.56
N LEU A 13 6.83 14.77 48.20
CA LEU A 13 5.87 15.66 47.54
C LEU A 13 6.54 16.92 46.98
N VAL A 14 7.43 17.55 47.77
CA VAL A 14 8.19 18.73 47.32
C VAL A 14 9.11 18.38 46.15
N LEU A 15 9.78 17.22 46.20
CA LEU A 15 10.62 16.74 45.11
C LEU A 15 9.82 16.52 43.82
N VAL A 16 8.65 15.88 43.91
CA VAL A 16 7.77 15.64 42.75
C VAL A 16 7.34 16.97 42.12
N ILE A 17 6.85 17.92 42.92
CA ILE A 17 6.44 19.24 42.41
C ILE A 17 7.62 19.97 41.75
N PHE A 18 8.81 19.89 42.36
CA PHE A 18 10.01 20.52 41.81
C PHE A 18 10.45 19.88 40.50
N SER A 19 10.48 18.54 40.41
CA SER A 19 10.82 17.83 39.17
C SER A 19 9.79 18.07 38.07
N SER A 20 8.49 18.07 38.39
CA SER A 20 7.42 18.36 37.42
C SER A 20 7.51 19.81 36.94
N GLY A 21 7.82 20.76 37.82
CA GLY A 21 8.01 22.16 37.43
C GLY A 21 9.19 22.37 36.47
N ILE A 22 10.31 21.67 36.70
CA ILE A 22 11.45 21.69 35.77
C ILE A 22 11.06 21.09 34.42
N LEU A 23 10.34 19.98 34.42
CA LEU A 23 9.89 19.32 33.20
C LEU A 23 8.96 20.22 32.39
N ILE A 24 7.95 20.84 33.02
CA ILE A 24 7.01 21.77 32.36
C ILE A 24 7.75 23.00 31.82
N TYR A 25 8.75 23.52 32.54
CA TYR A 25 9.55 24.64 32.05
C TYR A 25 10.42 24.27 30.86
N ALA A 26 11.09 23.11 30.93
CA ALA A 26 11.92 22.61 29.86
C ALA A 26 11.08 22.36 28.60
N ASP A 27 9.92 21.72 28.76
CA ASP A 27 8.94 21.51 27.70
C ASP A 27 8.57 22.84 27.03
N LYS A 28 8.02 23.80 27.78
CA LYS A 28 7.67 25.14 27.25
C LYS A 28 8.81 25.90 26.57
N ALA A 29 10.05 25.69 27.02
CA ALA A 29 11.21 26.34 26.43
C ALA A 29 11.70 25.64 25.15
N LEU A 30 11.53 24.31 25.06
CA LEU A 30 11.97 23.51 23.92
C LEU A 30 10.89 23.41 22.82
N THR A 31 9.60 23.36 23.15
CA THR A 31 8.49 23.27 22.19
C THR A 31 8.66 24.22 20.99
N PRO A 32 8.90 25.53 21.14
CA PRO A 32 9.04 26.42 19.97
C PRO A 32 10.24 26.07 19.09
N ILE A 33 11.35 25.61 19.69
CA ILE A 33 12.56 25.20 18.96
C ILE A 33 12.33 23.88 18.23
N ILE A 34 11.58 22.96 18.83
CA ILE A 34 11.19 21.68 18.22
C ILE A 34 10.28 21.94 17.03
N ASN A 35 9.25 22.77 17.20
CA ASN A 35 8.30 23.11 16.14
C ASN A 35 9.01 23.77 14.96
N GLU A 36 9.88 24.76 15.20
CA GLU A 36 10.64 25.44 14.13
C GLU A 36 11.53 24.45 13.35
N ASN A 37 12.21 23.53 14.04
CA ASN A 37 13.07 22.54 13.39
C ASN A 37 12.27 21.46 12.65
N ALA A 38 11.13 21.01 13.20
CA ALA A 38 10.27 20.02 12.58
C ALA A 38 9.69 20.53 11.25
N VAL A 39 9.23 21.78 11.26
CA VAL A 39 8.67 22.47 10.09
C VAL A 39 9.75 22.80 9.06
N SER A 40 11.01 23.05 9.47
CA SER A 40 12.06 23.53 8.56
C SER A 40 12.32 22.64 7.33
N GLY A 41 12.09 21.33 7.41
CA GLY A 41 12.26 20.40 6.28
C GLY A 41 11.11 20.45 5.27
N ASP A 42 9.91 20.72 5.74
CA ASP A 42 8.68 20.68 4.95
C ASP A 42 8.09 22.08 4.71
N LYS A 43 8.79 23.11 5.19
CA LYS A 43 8.29 24.49 5.26
C LYS A 43 7.76 24.99 3.92
N ASP A 44 8.48 24.71 2.84
CA ASP A 44 8.09 25.16 1.50
C ASP A 44 6.77 24.51 1.07
N ALA A 45 6.60 23.21 1.33
CA ALA A 45 5.35 22.50 1.05
C ALA A 45 4.19 23.03 1.91
N LEU A 46 4.42 23.23 3.21
CA LEU A 46 3.40 23.73 4.14
C LEU A 46 2.94 25.16 3.82
N VAL A 47 3.88 26.05 3.48
CA VAL A 47 3.59 27.42 3.04
C VAL A 47 2.82 27.42 1.72
N GLU A 48 3.05 26.45 0.82
CA GLU A 48 2.28 26.35 -0.42
C GLU A 48 0.81 25.98 -0.16
N LEU A 49 0.51 25.22 0.91
CA LEU A 49 -0.85 24.82 1.26
C LEU A 49 -1.68 25.95 1.89
N PHE A 50 -1.13 26.65 2.88
CA PHE A 50 -1.88 27.63 3.69
C PHE A 50 -1.43 29.09 3.47
N GLY A 51 -0.39 29.31 2.66
CA GLY A 51 0.16 30.63 2.36
C GLY A 51 1.23 31.10 3.35
N GLU A 52 1.86 32.23 3.03
CA GLU A 52 2.87 32.83 3.89
C GLU A 52 2.24 33.37 5.19
N GLY A 53 2.81 32.97 6.32
CA GLY A 53 2.44 33.50 7.64
C GLY A 53 1.59 32.59 8.52
N ALA A 54 1.17 31.43 8.01
CA ALA A 54 0.55 30.38 8.82
C ALA A 54 1.56 29.81 9.85
N GLU A 55 1.08 29.51 11.05
CA GLU A 55 1.85 28.83 12.09
C GLU A 55 1.52 27.34 12.09
N PHE A 56 2.54 26.49 11.99
CA PHE A 56 2.40 25.04 11.91
C PHE A 56 2.92 24.41 13.20
N ILE A 57 2.06 23.69 13.91
CA ILE A 57 2.40 23.01 15.16
C ILE A 57 2.42 21.50 14.87
N PRO A 58 3.59 20.82 14.96
CA PRO A 58 3.64 19.38 14.74
C PRO A 58 2.79 18.63 15.78
N VAL A 59 2.01 17.67 15.30
CA VAL A 59 1.18 16.79 16.12
C VAL A 59 1.78 15.39 16.13
N GLU A 60 1.99 14.85 17.32
CA GLU A 60 2.38 13.45 17.49
C GLU A 60 1.12 12.58 17.32
N PHE A 61 1.11 11.74 16.30
CA PHE A 61 -0.02 10.91 15.91
C PHE A 61 0.46 9.47 15.70
N THR A 62 -0.41 8.50 16.03
CA THR A 62 -0.17 7.08 15.70
C THR A 62 -0.96 6.77 14.45
N ASP A 63 -0.24 6.63 13.34
CA ASP A 63 -0.86 6.32 12.07
C ASP A 63 -1.14 4.83 11.91
N ASP A 64 -2.41 4.46 12.06
CA ASP A 64 -2.87 3.09 11.82
C ASP A 64 -2.83 2.71 10.33
N SER A 65 -2.82 3.69 9.42
CA SER A 65 -2.73 3.45 7.96
C SER A 65 -1.29 3.20 7.47
N GLY A 66 -0.30 3.76 8.16
CA GLY A 66 1.12 3.73 7.77
C GLY A 66 1.49 4.66 6.61
N LEU A 67 0.59 5.54 6.16
CA LEU A 67 0.75 6.43 5.01
C LEU A 67 1.12 7.88 5.39
N ILE A 68 0.69 8.34 6.56
CA ILE A 68 0.90 9.70 7.06
C ILE A 68 2.25 9.76 7.75
N LYS A 69 3.21 10.46 7.14
CA LYS A 69 4.54 10.66 7.75
C LYS A 69 4.51 11.67 8.89
N LYS A 70 3.77 12.78 8.68
CA LYS A 70 3.72 13.91 9.61
C LYS A 70 2.39 14.63 9.53
N VAL A 71 1.95 15.15 10.68
CA VAL A 71 0.76 15.97 10.83
C VAL A 71 1.14 17.28 11.50
N TYR A 72 0.56 18.39 11.03
CA TYR A 72 0.70 19.71 11.61
C TYR A 72 -0.67 20.33 11.82
N GLU A 73 -0.94 20.85 13.01
CA GLU A 73 -2.10 21.69 13.28
C GLU A 73 -1.84 23.12 12.77
N VAL A 74 -2.85 23.75 12.18
CA VAL A 74 -2.82 25.07 11.55
C VAL A 74 -4.06 25.87 11.95
N ASP A 75 -3.86 27.04 12.55
CA ASP A 75 -4.93 28.00 12.93
C ASP A 75 -6.17 27.34 13.60
N GLU A 76 -7.40 27.81 13.35
CA GLU A 76 -8.66 27.39 14.01
C GLU A 76 -9.09 25.94 13.66
N ASN A 77 -8.27 24.95 14.03
CA ASN A 77 -8.45 23.50 13.81
C ASN A 77 -8.27 23.04 12.36
N GLY A 78 -7.43 23.72 11.58
CA GLY A 78 -6.93 23.19 10.31
C GLY A 78 -5.78 22.21 10.53
N TYR A 79 -5.55 21.35 9.54
CA TYR A 79 -4.46 20.38 9.56
C TYR A 79 -3.73 20.33 8.22
N ALA A 80 -2.41 20.20 8.28
CA ALA A 80 -1.55 19.93 7.14
C ALA A 80 -0.86 18.57 7.32
N TYR A 81 -0.79 17.81 6.23
CA TYR A 81 -0.30 16.44 6.21
C TYR A 81 0.87 16.31 5.23
N ILE A 82 1.89 15.56 5.61
CA ILE A 82 2.90 15.03 4.71
C ILE A 82 2.68 13.52 4.62
N ILE A 83 2.41 13.05 3.41
CA ILE A 83 1.95 11.70 3.14
C ILE A 83 2.92 11.06 2.15
N GLU A 84 3.25 9.80 2.38
CA GLU A 84 4.07 9.00 1.47
C GLU A 84 3.45 7.63 1.30
N ASN A 85 3.29 7.23 0.05
CA ASN A 85 2.76 5.92 -0.30
C ASN A 85 3.49 5.36 -1.53
N GLN A 86 3.42 4.06 -1.75
CA GLN A 86 3.97 3.42 -2.93
C GLN A 86 3.06 3.67 -4.15
N GLY A 87 3.60 4.30 -5.20
CA GLY A 87 2.93 4.44 -6.50
C GLY A 87 3.32 3.34 -7.48
N TYR A 88 3.04 3.54 -8.78
CA TYR A 88 3.27 2.52 -9.81
C TYR A 88 4.73 2.05 -9.94
N SER A 89 5.69 2.98 -10.01
CA SER A 89 7.12 2.66 -10.20
C SER A 89 7.99 2.98 -8.99
N ASP A 90 7.57 3.92 -8.16
CA ASP A 90 8.33 4.49 -7.05
C ASP A 90 7.35 5.07 -6.02
N ARG A 91 7.87 5.50 -4.88
CA ARG A 91 7.06 6.21 -3.89
C ARG A 91 6.54 7.53 -4.43
N ILE A 92 5.38 7.93 -3.93
CA ILE A 92 4.77 9.24 -4.14
C ILE A 92 4.76 9.92 -2.77
N GLU A 93 5.34 11.12 -2.70
CA GLU A 93 5.30 11.96 -1.51
C GLU A 93 4.54 13.23 -1.85
N PHE A 94 3.55 13.58 -1.04
CA PHE A 94 2.71 14.75 -1.28
C PHE A 94 2.24 15.36 0.03
N SER A 95 1.74 16.58 -0.08
CA SER A 95 1.20 17.35 1.04
C SER A 95 -0.26 17.69 0.79
N LEU A 96 -1.04 17.69 1.86
CA LEU A 96 -2.47 17.97 1.83
C LEU A 96 -2.84 18.93 2.98
N GLY A 97 -3.64 19.95 2.70
CA GLY A 97 -4.15 20.88 3.70
C GLY A 97 -5.67 20.82 3.79
N ILE A 98 -6.20 20.68 5.00
CA ILE A 98 -7.63 20.72 5.31
C ILE A 98 -7.88 21.86 6.32
N ASP A 99 -8.79 22.77 6.02
CA ASP A 99 -9.16 23.84 6.96
C ASP A 99 -10.15 23.37 8.04
N GLY A 100 -10.41 24.20 9.04
CA GLY A 100 -11.32 23.87 10.15
C GLY A 100 -12.79 23.67 9.75
N ASP A 101 -13.18 24.08 8.53
CA ASP A 101 -14.50 23.80 7.96
C ASP A 101 -14.54 22.45 7.22
N GLY A 102 -13.43 21.71 7.20
CA GLY A 102 -13.28 20.44 6.50
C GLY A 102 -13.11 20.59 4.99
N LYS A 103 -12.80 21.79 4.48
CA LYS A 103 -12.50 21.98 3.06
C LYS A 103 -11.03 21.67 2.81
N ILE A 104 -10.74 20.98 1.70
CA ILE A 104 -9.36 20.83 1.23
C ILE A 104 -8.91 22.18 0.65
N VAL A 105 -7.89 22.77 1.24
CA VAL A 105 -7.37 24.10 0.87
C VAL A 105 -6.09 24.06 0.07
N GLY A 106 -5.41 22.91 0.06
CA GLY A 106 -4.21 22.72 -0.74
C GLY A 106 -3.90 21.25 -0.97
N TYR A 107 -3.35 20.98 -2.14
CA TYR A 107 -2.72 19.70 -2.48
C TYR A 107 -1.45 19.95 -3.28
N ASN A 108 -0.33 19.33 -2.91
CA ASN A 108 0.91 19.51 -3.66
C ASN A 108 1.78 18.26 -3.66
N ILE A 109 2.23 17.86 -4.84
CA ILE A 109 3.21 16.78 -5.02
C ILE A 109 4.59 17.28 -4.59
N ILE A 110 5.22 16.58 -3.65
CA ILE A 110 6.60 16.81 -3.22
C ILE A 110 7.55 15.96 -4.06
N TYR A 111 7.19 14.70 -4.28
CA TYR A 111 7.94 13.75 -5.07
C TYR A 111 6.99 12.84 -5.85
N LEU A 112 7.20 12.76 -7.17
CA LEU A 112 6.50 11.87 -8.07
C LEU A 112 7.46 11.42 -9.16
N ASN A 113 7.64 10.11 -9.27
CA ASN A 113 8.45 9.49 -10.31
C ASN A 113 7.60 8.43 -11.02
N ASP A 114 6.88 8.87 -12.05
CA ASP A 114 5.91 8.06 -12.77
C ASP A 114 5.96 8.30 -14.28
N THR A 115 5.27 7.46 -15.04
CA THR A 115 5.21 7.49 -16.50
C THR A 115 4.53 8.78 -16.96
N GLU A 116 5.24 9.54 -17.81
CA GLU A 116 4.75 10.78 -18.39
C GLU A 116 3.44 10.55 -19.16
N GLY A 117 2.43 11.38 -18.89
CA GLY A 117 1.10 11.29 -19.53
C GLY A 117 0.14 10.29 -18.88
N PHE A 118 0.60 9.54 -17.88
CA PHE A 118 -0.23 8.65 -17.05
C PHE A 118 -0.21 9.17 -15.61
N GLY A 119 0.55 8.56 -14.71
CA GLY A 119 0.61 8.95 -13.30
C GLY A 119 1.22 10.32 -13.06
N SER A 120 2.02 10.85 -14.00
CA SER A 120 2.52 12.24 -13.91
C SER A 120 1.39 13.28 -13.76
N LYS A 121 0.18 12.96 -14.23
CA LYS A 121 -1.00 13.84 -14.15
C LYS A 121 -1.45 14.15 -12.72
N LEU A 122 -1.03 13.35 -11.74
CA LEU A 122 -1.30 13.61 -10.33
C LEU A 122 -0.60 14.87 -9.82
N GLY A 123 0.43 15.34 -10.52
CA GLY A 123 1.09 16.63 -10.27
C GLY A 123 0.58 17.78 -11.16
N ASP A 124 -0.40 17.55 -12.03
CA ASP A 124 -0.93 18.59 -12.90
C ASP A 124 -1.86 19.53 -12.12
N ASP A 125 -1.83 20.82 -12.47
CA ASP A 125 -2.70 21.86 -11.87
C ASP A 125 -4.19 21.47 -11.90
N SER A 126 -4.63 20.78 -12.97
CA SER A 126 -6.03 20.34 -13.09
C SER A 126 -6.46 19.32 -12.03
N PHE A 127 -5.58 18.41 -11.62
CA PHE A 127 -5.88 17.46 -10.55
C PHE A 127 -5.79 18.14 -9.19
N LYS A 128 -4.80 19.02 -9.01
CA LYS A 128 -4.69 19.87 -7.82
C LYS A 128 -5.95 20.69 -7.56
N GLU A 129 -6.42 21.45 -8.56
CA GLU A 129 -7.66 22.22 -8.48
C GLU A 129 -8.89 21.34 -8.23
N TYR A 130 -8.91 20.13 -8.80
CA TYR A 130 -9.98 19.15 -8.54
C TYR A 130 -9.99 18.71 -7.07
N VAL A 131 -8.84 18.35 -6.50
CA VAL A 131 -8.73 17.95 -5.09
C VAL A 131 -9.06 19.13 -4.15
N GLU A 132 -8.61 20.34 -4.44
CA GLU A 132 -8.94 21.56 -3.67
C GLU A 132 -10.42 21.98 -3.77
N SER A 133 -11.18 21.41 -4.71
CA SER A 133 -12.62 21.63 -4.81
C SER A 133 -13.44 20.75 -3.85
N LYS A 134 -12.78 19.86 -3.12
CA LYS A 134 -13.38 18.79 -2.31
C LYS A 134 -13.28 19.07 -0.81
N THR A 135 -13.98 18.25 -0.04
CA THR A 135 -14.03 18.33 1.44
C THR A 135 -13.52 17.04 2.07
N SER A 136 -13.38 17.02 3.40
CA SER A 136 -12.97 15.87 4.19
C SER A 136 -13.94 14.68 4.15
N THR A 137 -15.13 14.87 3.56
CA THR A 137 -16.16 13.84 3.35
C THR A 137 -16.41 13.57 1.86
N SER A 138 -15.62 14.17 0.97
CA SER A 138 -15.81 14.03 -0.47
C SER A 138 -14.98 12.86 -1.02
N LEU A 139 -15.55 12.17 -2.00
CA LEU A 139 -14.84 11.21 -2.84
C LEU A 139 -13.88 11.91 -3.80
N ILE A 140 -12.70 11.31 -3.95
CA ILE A 140 -11.69 11.66 -4.95
C ILE A 140 -11.68 10.56 -6.01
N ASP A 141 -11.87 10.95 -7.27
CA ASP A 141 -11.88 10.00 -8.38
C ASP A 141 -10.45 9.72 -8.87
N ALA A 142 -10.19 8.47 -9.23
CA ALA A 142 -8.94 8.08 -9.87
C ALA A 142 -8.82 8.66 -11.29
N ILE A 143 -7.58 8.93 -11.72
CA ILE A 143 -7.30 9.36 -13.10
C ILE A 143 -7.29 8.12 -14.01
N ALA A 144 -8.13 8.14 -15.05
CA ALA A 144 -8.19 7.05 -16.03
C ALA A 144 -6.82 6.80 -16.68
N GLY A 145 -6.36 5.55 -16.63
CA GLY A 145 -5.05 5.12 -17.13
C GLY A 145 -3.89 5.34 -16.15
N ALA A 146 -4.16 5.84 -14.94
CA ALA A 146 -3.17 6.02 -13.88
C ALA A 146 -3.70 5.46 -12.54
N THR A 147 -4.45 4.35 -12.60
CA THR A 147 -5.20 3.75 -11.49
C THR A 147 -4.32 3.54 -10.26
N MET A 148 -3.25 2.77 -10.42
CA MET A 148 -2.18 2.52 -9.44
C MET A 148 -1.76 3.73 -8.60
N SER A 149 -1.28 4.77 -9.27
CA SER A 149 -0.74 5.96 -8.60
C SER A 149 -1.86 6.86 -8.10
N SER A 150 -3.02 6.84 -8.75
CA SER A 150 -4.21 7.54 -8.26
C SER A 150 -4.70 6.93 -6.96
N ASP A 151 -4.77 5.61 -6.87
CA ASP A 151 -5.19 4.87 -5.68
C ASP A 151 -4.22 5.12 -4.53
N ALA A 152 -2.91 5.15 -4.81
CA ALA A 152 -1.90 5.48 -3.81
C ALA A 152 -2.10 6.89 -3.21
N VAL A 153 -2.39 7.88 -4.05
CA VAL A 153 -2.69 9.26 -3.61
C VAL A 153 -4.04 9.32 -2.90
N ILE A 154 -5.08 8.67 -3.43
CA ILE A 154 -6.43 8.64 -2.85
C ILE A 154 -6.39 8.01 -1.45
N ALA A 155 -5.74 6.87 -1.28
CA ALA A 155 -5.59 6.21 0.02
C ALA A 155 -4.90 7.12 1.04
N GLY A 156 -3.88 7.86 0.61
CA GLY A 156 -3.21 8.85 1.45
C GLY A 156 -4.09 10.04 1.83
N ILE A 157 -4.89 10.55 0.88
CA ILE A 157 -5.88 11.61 1.14
C ILE A 157 -6.96 11.09 2.10
N ASP A 158 -7.45 9.87 1.91
CA ASP A 158 -8.45 9.22 2.76
C ASP A 158 -7.93 9.02 4.18
N ALA A 159 -6.68 8.62 4.37
CA ALA A 159 -6.03 8.57 5.68
C ALA A 159 -6.02 9.94 6.37
N ALA A 160 -5.64 11.00 5.66
CA ALA A 160 -5.64 12.34 6.21
C ALA A 160 -7.06 12.84 6.56
N LYS A 161 -8.06 12.51 5.72
CA LYS A 161 -9.47 12.82 5.97
C LYS A 161 -10.01 12.08 7.19
N ALA A 162 -9.68 10.81 7.35
CA ALA A 162 -10.09 10.01 8.50
C ALA A 162 -9.53 10.59 9.80
N HIS A 163 -8.23 10.89 9.84
CA HIS A 163 -7.61 11.57 10.99
C HIS A 163 -8.30 12.90 11.30
N PHE A 164 -8.50 13.75 10.28
CA PHE A 164 -9.18 15.04 10.45
C PHE A 164 -10.60 14.88 11.00
N ASN A 165 -11.39 13.97 10.43
CA ASN A 165 -12.78 13.76 10.81
C ASN A 165 -12.88 13.21 12.24
N GLU A 166 -11.96 12.32 12.64
CA GLU A 166 -11.88 11.81 14.02
C GLU A 166 -11.61 12.94 15.02
N GLU A 167 -10.60 13.78 14.77
CA GLU A 167 -10.25 14.91 15.65
C GLU A 167 -11.38 15.97 15.72
N MET A 168 -12.08 16.19 14.62
CA MET A 168 -13.17 17.17 14.54
C MET A 168 -14.53 16.61 14.96
N GLY A 169 -14.64 15.31 15.24
CA GLY A 169 -15.90 14.64 15.58
C GLY A 169 -16.93 14.68 14.45
N ILE A 170 -16.47 14.65 13.20
CA ILE A 170 -17.31 14.62 12.00
C ILE A 170 -17.67 13.15 11.70
N GLU A 171 -18.97 12.84 11.61
CA GLU A 171 -19.42 11.54 11.12
C GLU A 171 -19.24 11.49 9.60
N ASP A 172 -18.22 10.77 9.14
CA ASP A 172 -18.02 10.43 7.73
C ASP A 172 -19.07 9.39 7.29
N ASP A 173 -19.53 9.47 6.04
CA ASP A 173 -20.55 8.57 5.49
C ASP A 173 -19.98 7.21 5.01
N GLY A 174 -18.73 6.92 5.39
CA GLY A 174 -18.00 5.69 5.07
C GLY A 174 -17.37 5.70 3.68
N LEU A 175 -17.54 6.76 2.89
CA LEU A 175 -17.00 6.84 1.53
C LEU A 175 -15.57 7.41 1.49
N GLY A 176 -15.08 8.02 2.56
CA GLY A 176 -13.72 8.60 2.65
C GLY A 176 -12.79 7.88 3.64
N ASN A 177 -13.20 6.72 4.18
CA ASN A 177 -12.52 6.05 5.26
C ASN A 177 -11.59 4.93 4.74
N PRO A 178 -10.27 4.98 4.97
CA PRO A 178 -9.33 3.93 4.57
C PRO A 178 -9.56 2.60 5.31
N ASN A 179 -10.36 2.59 6.38
CA ASN A 179 -10.73 1.40 7.15
C ASN A 179 -12.14 0.86 6.85
N GLU A 180 -12.92 1.49 5.95
CA GLU A 180 -14.21 0.95 5.47
C GLU A 180 -14.22 0.61 3.98
N SER A 181 -13.09 0.74 3.27
CA SER A 181 -12.83 -0.21 2.20
C SER A 181 -12.57 -1.57 2.86
N ASP A 182 -13.37 -2.58 2.53
CA ASP A 182 -13.24 -3.99 2.97
C ASP A 182 -11.91 -4.65 2.52
N ASP A 183 -11.04 -3.87 1.89
CA ASP A 183 -9.69 -4.22 1.49
C ASP A 183 -8.79 -3.13 2.08
N GLY A 184 -7.69 -3.50 2.74
CA GLY A 184 -6.70 -2.57 3.32
C GLY A 184 -6.02 -1.70 2.25
N PRO A 185 -4.72 -1.35 2.37
CA PRO A 185 -4.00 -0.72 1.26
C PRO A 185 -4.20 -1.62 0.03
N LYS A 186 -5.00 -1.19 -0.95
CA LYS A 186 -5.16 -1.94 -2.19
C LYS A 186 -3.80 -1.93 -2.84
N GLU A 187 -3.17 -3.10 -2.87
CA GLU A 187 -2.11 -3.31 -3.83
C GLU A 187 -2.67 -2.86 -5.17
N ALA A 188 -2.03 -1.83 -5.72
CA ALA A 188 -1.67 -1.83 -7.11
C ALA A 188 -2.57 -2.64 -8.07
N ALA A 189 -3.75 -2.13 -8.47
CA ALA A 189 -4.62 -2.80 -9.44
C ALA A 189 -3.84 -3.24 -10.68
N LEU A 190 -3.85 -4.54 -10.98
CA LEU A 190 -3.05 -5.10 -12.07
C LEU A 190 -3.64 -4.70 -13.43
N ASP A 191 -2.76 -4.28 -14.35
CA ASP A 191 -3.12 -4.22 -15.75
C ASP A 191 -2.94 -5.60 -16.38
N PHE A 192 -3.96 -6.08 -17.08
CA PHE A 192 -4.00 -7.39 -17.70
C PHE A 192 -3.79 -7.30 -19.20
N GLY A 193 -2.92 -8.16 -19.71
CA GLY A 193 -2.50 -8.27 -21.10
C GLY A 193 -3.21 -9.40 -21.84
N GLU A 194 -2.47 -10.13 -22.67
CA GLU A 194 -3.03 -11.22 -23.47
C GLU A 194 -3.42 -12.44 -22.62
N GLU A 195 -4.53 -13.08 -23.00
CA GLU A 195 -4.97 -14.35 -22.43
C GLU A 195 -3.95 -15.47 -22.67
N VAL A 196 -3.61 -16.20 -21.61
CA VAL A 196 -2.78 -17.39 -21.63
C VAL A 196 -3.63 -18.60 -21.34
N LYS A 197 -3.78 -19.48 -22.34
CA LYS A 197 -4.46 -20.77 -22.17
C LYS A 197 -3.66 -21.68 -21.26
N ILE A 198 -4.34 -22.32 -20.31
CA ILE A 198 -3.73 -23.35 -19.45
C ILE A 198 -3.22 -24.50 -20.32
N PHE A 199 -4.08 -25.02 -21.19
CA PHE A 199 -3.74 -26.12 -22.09
C PHE A 199 -3.10 -25.59 -23.37
N ARG A 200 -1.78 -25.74 -23.48
CA ARG A 200 -0.99 -25.38 -24.65
C ARG A 200 0.25 -26.26 -24.77
N ASP A 201 0.80 -26.35 -25.97
CA ASP A 201 2.12 -26.96 -26.16
C ASP A 201 3.20 -26.05 -25.57
N ILE A 202 4.07 -26.61 -24.74
CA ILE A 202 5.19 -25.90 -24.10
C ILE A 202 6.53 -26.52 -24.51
N SER A 203 7.58 -25.71 -24.58
CA SER A 203 8.93 -26.21 -24.89
C SER A 203 9.53 -26.96 -23.69
N ASP A 204 10.57 -27.77 -23.95
CA ASP A 204 11.19 -28.59 -22.89
C ASP A 204 11.85 -27.75 -21.79
N ASP A 205 12.32 -26.55 -22.12
CA ASP A 205 12.93 -25.57 -21.23
C ASP A 205 11.93 -24.77 -20.39
N GLU A 206 10.64 -24.82 -20.73
CA GLU A 206 9.54 -24.17 -19.98
C GLU A 206 8.79 -25.14 -19.05
N LYS A 207 9.13 -26.44 -19.11
CA LYS A 207 8.45 -27.48 -18.34
C LYS A 207 8.66 -27.31 -16.84
N ALA A 208 7.55 -27.32 -16.12
CA ALA A 208 7.55 -27.36 -14.67
C ALA A 208 7.77 -28.79 -14.15
N ASN A 209 8.35 -28.90 -12.96
CA ASN A 209 8.65 -30.15 -12.28
C ASN A 209 7.95 -30.19 -10.93
N ILE A 210 7.21 -31.27 -10.66
CA ILE A 210 6.57 -31.46 -9.35
C ILE A 210 7.61 -32.00 -8.37
N THR A 211 7.83 -31.26 -7.28
CA THR A 211 8.82 -31.59 -6.26
C THR A 211 8.20 -32.21 -5.02
N ASP A 212 6.96 -31.85 -4.71
CA ASP A 212 6.20 -32.45 -3.60
C ASP A 212 4.71 -32.58 -3.94
N GLN A 213 4.05 -33.52 -3.28
CA GLN A 213 2.62 -33.75 -3.42
C GLN A 213 2.03 -34.22 -2.08
N SER A 214 0.91 -33.61 -1.69
CA SER A 214 0.10 -34.06 -0.56
C SER A 214 -1.37 -34.17 -0.95
N GLU A 215 -2.10 -35.08 -0.31
CA GLU A 215 -3.51 -35.36 -0.61
C GLU A 215 -4.33 -35.42 0.68
N GLU A 216 -5.39 -34.62 0.73
CA GLU A 216 -6.35 -34.58 1.83
C GLU A 216 -7.78 -34.66 1.28
N GLY A 217 -8.35 -35.88 1.27
CA GLY A 217 -9.67 -36.11 0.70
C GLY A 217 -9.67 -35.98 -0.82
N SER A 218 -10.54 -35.11 -1.36
CA SER A 218 -10.58 -34.80 -2.80
C SER A 218 -9.54 -33.78 -3.23
N ILE A 219 -8.88 -33.11 -2.26
CA ILE A 219 -7.93 -32.02 -2.52
C ILE A 219 -6.52 -32.59 -2.63
N VAL A 220 -5.82 -32.24 -3.70
CA VAL A 220 -4.40 -32.52 -3.88
C VAL A 220 -3.63 -31.22 -4.01
N LYS A 221 -2.60 -31.06 -3.20
CA LYS A 221 -1.66 -29.95 -3.25
C LYS A 221 -0.36 -30.41 -3.88
N TYR A 222 0.04 -29.74 -4.95
CA TYR A 222 1.33 -29.95 -5.61
C TYR A 222 2.25 -28.76 -5.31
N THR A 223 3.50 -29.06 -4.99
CA THR A 223 4.57 -28.06 -5.01
C THR A 223 5.34 -28.25 -6.32
N VAL A 224 5.45 -27.17 -7.07
CA VAL A 224 5.92 -27.18 -8.46
C VAL A 224 7.08 -26.19 -8.59
N GLU A 225 8.24 -26.69 -9.02
CA GLU A 225 9.34 -25.86 -9.50
C GLU A 225 9.09 -25.55 -10.98
N VAL A 226 9.08 -24.27 -11.35
CA VAL A 226 8.83 -23.85 -12.72
C VAL A 226 9.86 -22.83 -13.20
N PRO A 227 10.41 -22.98 -14.42
CA PRO A 227 11.30 -21.99 -15.00
C PRO A 227 10.63 -20.60 -15.07
N GLY A 228 11.23 -19.63 -14.39
CA GLY A 228 10.83 -18.22 -14.46
C GLY A 228 11.52 -17.47 -15.59
N TYR A 229 11.20 -16.18 -15.74
CA TYR A 229 11.91 -15.28 -16.66
C TYR A 229 13.42 -15.33 -16.45
N ALA A 230 13.88 -15.34 -15.20
CA ALA A 230 15.31 -15.35 -14.89
C ALA A 230 16.05 -16.60 -15.40
N ILE A 231 15.37 -17.76 -15.51
CA ILE A 231 15.97 -18.97 -16.08
C ILE A 231 15.97 -18.93 -17.61
N LEU A 232 14.92 -18.39 -18.20
CA LEU A 232 14.74 -18.34 -19.65
C LEU A 232 15.61 -17.26 -20.31
N ASP A 233 16.02 -16.25 -19.54
CA ASP A 233 16.94 -15.19 -19.96
C ASP A 233 18.41 -15.58 -19.67
N SER A 234 19.27 -15.47 -20.68
CA SER A 234 20.69 -15.86 -20.57
C SER A 234 21.55 -14.88 -19.76
N ASP A 235 21.00 -13.72 -19.38
CA ASP A 235 21.75 -12.65 -18.74
C ASP A 235 21.85 -12.81 -17.20
N TYR A 236 21.17 -13.81 -16.63
CA TYR A 236 21.20 -14.08 -15.19
C TYR A 236 22.29 -15.10 -14.81
N ASP A 237 23.08 -14.76 -13.79
CA ASP A 237 24.07 -15.67 -13.22
C ASP A 237 23.42 -16.64 -12.24
N ASN A 238 23.43 -17.94 -12.59
CA ASN A 238 22.89 -19.05 -11.79
C ASN A 238 21.43 -18.83 -11.33
N PRO A 239 20.48 -18.69 -12.28
CA PRO A 239 19.09 -18.46 -11.95
C PRO A 239 18.45 -19.69 -11.30
N GLU A 240 17.52 -19.44 -10.38
CA GLU A 240 16.74 -20.46 -9.66
C GLU A 240 15.29 -20.45 -10.18
N PRO A 241 14.58 -21.59 -10.13
CA PRO A 241 13.19 -21.65 -10.58
C PRO A 241 12.26 -20.95 -9.59
N ASN A 242 11.09 -20.55 -10.09
CA ASN A 242 9.97 -20.15 -9.24
C ASN A 242 9.40 -21.41 -8.55
N LEU A 243 8.90 -21.26 -7.33
CA LEU A 243 8.28 -22.32 -6.55
C LEU A 243 6.82 -21.96 -6.31
N VAL A 244 5.90 -22.79 -6.80
CA VAL A 244 4.46 -22.53 -6.79
C VAL A 244 3.73 -23.71 -6.14
N ALA A 245 2.80 -23.42 -5.25
CA ALA A 245 1.86 -24.38 -4.72
C ALA A 245 0.54 -24.30 -5.51
N VAL A 246 0.06 -25.43 -6.01
CA VAL A 246 -1.20 -25.54 -6.74
C VAL A 246 -2.09 -26.55 -6.04
N GLU A 247 -3.25 -26.11 -5.58
CA GLU A 247 -4.27 -26.98 -5.00
C GLU A 247 -5.39 -27.23 -6.00
N ILE A 248 -5.78 -28.49 -6.15
CA ILE A 248 -6.86 -28.90 -7.04
C ILE A 248 -7.85 -29.78 -6.30
N ASP A 249 -9.11 -29.72 -6.70
CA ASP A 249 -10.14 -30.68 -6.31
C ASP A 249 -10.33 -31.71 -7.43
N LYS A 250 -9.91 -32.95 -7.18
CA LYS A 250 -9.97 -34.03 -8.16
C LYS A 250 -11.38 -34.51 -8.47
N ASP A 251 -12.32 -34.32 -7.56
CA ASP A 251 -13.71 -34.77 -7.74
C ASP A 251 -14.52 -33.71 -8.48
N ALA A 252 -14.34 -32.44 -8.10
CA ALA A 252 -14.99 -31.31 -8.76
C ALA A 252 -14.32 -30.92 -10.10
N LYS A 253 -13.08 -31.37 -10.34
CA LYS A 253 -12.24 -31.00 -11.48
C LYS A 253 -12.00 -29.49 -11.59
N LEU A 254 -11.74 -28.88 -10.44
CA LEU A 254 -11.49 -27.44 -10.30
C LEU A 254 -10.11 -27.19 -9.71
N ILE A 255 -9.48 -26.09 -10.10
CA ILE A 255 -8.34 -25.53 -9.38
C ILE A 255 -8.89 -24.80 -8.15
N LYS A 256 -8.37 -25.09 -6.95
CA LYS A 256 -8.82 -24.50 -5.69
C LYS A 256 -8.06 -23.23 -5.34
N SER A 257 -6.74 -23.26 -5.51
CA SER A 257 -5.87 -22.12 -5.26
C SER A 257 -4.53 -22.30 -5.97
N VAL A 258 -3.88 -21.18 -6.23
CA VAL A 258 -2.49 -21.09 -6.67
C VAL A 258 -1.82 -20.09 -5.74
N GLU A 259 -0.70 -20.49 -5.15
CA GLU A 259 0.07 -19.69 -4.20
C GLU A 259 1.53 -19.72 -4.62
N ILE A 260 2.17 -18.56 -4.69
CA ILE A 260 3.60 -18.49 -5.02
C ILE A 260 4.37 -18.61 -3.70
N LEU A 261 5.19 -19.65 -3.59
CA LEU A 261 6.02 -19.88 -2.40
C LEU A 261 7.34 -19.11 -2.49
N GLU A 262 7.95 -19.10 -3.67
CA GLU A 262 9.13 -18.30 -3.97
C GLU A 262 9.11 -17.83 -5.42
N ILE A 263 9.35 -16.54 -5.65
CA ILE A 263 9.55 -15.97 -6.98
C ILE A 263 10.99 -15.46 -7.12
N LYS A 264 11.64 -15.85 -8.22
CA LYS A 264 13.05 -15.55 -8.53
C LYS A 264 13.20 -14.65 -9.76
N ASP A 265 12.09 -14.13 -10.26
CA ASP A 265 12.05 -13.21 -11.39
C ASP A 265 12.43 -11.77 -10.98
N THR A 266 12.54 -10.88 -11.98
CA THR A 266 12.96 -9.49 -11.78
C THR A 266 12.08 -8.77 -10.75
N GLU A 267 12.69 -8.32 -9.66
CA GLU A 267 12.03 -7.53 -8.61
C GLU A 267 11.32 -6.31 -9.19
N GLY A 268 10.06 -6.10 -8.79
CA GLY A 268 9.23 -4.98 -9.24
C GLY A 268 8.62 -5.13 -10.64
N ILE A 269 9.00 -6.17 -11.40
CA ILE A 269 8.38 -6.50 -12.69
C ILE A 269 7.75 -7.89 -12.63
N GLY A 270 8.57 -8.94 -12.58
CA GLY A 270 8.11 -10.32 -12.59
C GLY A 270 7.37 -10.68 -11.30
N THR A 271 7.74 -10.07 -10.17
CA THR A 271 7.10 -10.29 -8.86
C THR A 271 5.64 -9.85 -8.79
N LYS A 272 5.13 -9.10 -9.78
CA LYS A 272 3.73 -8.67 -9.84
C LYS A 272 2.73 -9.82 -9.95
N VAL A 273 3.16 -11.02 -10.35
CA VAL A 273 2.28 -12.20 -10.43
C VAL A 273 1.93 -12.80 -9.07
N ASP A 274 2.54 -12.32 -7.98
CA ASP A 274 2.17 -12.72 -6.61
C ASP A 274 0.96 -11.94 -6.07
N HIS A 275 0.37 -11.06 -6.89
CA HIS A 275 -0.79 -10.27 -6.54
C HIS A 275 -2.08 -11.12 -6.57
N GLU A 276 -2.97 -10.90 -5.59
CA GLU A 276 -4.19 -11.68 -5.40
C GLU A 276 -5.08 -11.67 -6.66
N GLU A 277 -5.30 -10.53 -7.31
CA GLU A 277 -6.11 -10.43 -8.54
C GLU A 277 -5.66 -11.37 -9.68
N PHE A 278 -4.36 -11.64 -9.81
CA PHE A 278 -3.88 -12.60 -10.81
C PHE A 278 -4.09 -14.04 -10.35
N LEU A 279 -3.78 -14.34 -9.08
CA LEU A 279 -3.91 -15.68 -8.51
C LEU A 279 -5.38 -16.13 -8.41
N ASP A 280 -6.30 -15.19 -8.18
CA ASP A 280 -7.74 -15.47 -8.10
C ASP A 280 -8.35 -15.88 -9.43
N GLN A 281 -7.72 -15.56 -10.57
CA GLN A 281 -8.20 -16.04 -11.88
C GLN A 281 -8.17 -17.57 -12.00
N PHE A 282 -7.30 -18.23 -11.24
CA PHE A 282 -7.22 -19.69 -11.22
C PHE A 282 -8.27 -20.32 -10.31
N LYS A 283 -8.85 -19.56 -9.38
CA LYS A 283 -9.77 -20.08 -8.37
C LYS A 283 -11.07 -20.56 -8.99
N ASP A 284 -11.43 -21.78 -8.64
CA ASP A 284 -12.61 -22.50 -9.14
C ASP A 284 -12.64 -22.63 -10.68
N LEU A 285 -11.50 -22.43 -11.35
CA LEU A 285 -11.37 -22.62 -12.78
C LEU A 285 -11.42 -24.12 -13.08
N SER A 286 -12.31 -24.52 -13.99
CA SER A 286 -12.46 -25.92 -14.37
C SER A 286 -11.38 -26.34 -15.34
N TYR A 287 -10.63 -27.38 -14.99
CA TYR A 287 -9.62 -27.97 -15.85
C TYR A 287 -10.18 -29.08 -16.77
N GLU A 288 -11.52 -29.23 -16.83
CA GLU A 288 -12.20 -29.97 -17.90
C GLU A 288 -12.48 -29.09 -19.13
N ASP A 289 -12.45 -27.75 -18.98
CA ASP A 289 -12.57 -26.83 -20.11
C ASP A 289 -11.23 -26.70 -20.83
N GLU A 290 -11.13 -27.27 -22.04
CA GLU A 290 -9.93 -27.16 -22.88
C GLU A 290 -9.61 -25.71 -23.29
N ASN A 291 -10.54 -24.77 -23.13
CA ASN A 291 -10.33 -23.35 -23.38
C ASN A 291 -10.02 -22.53 -22.12
N ALA A 292 -9.89 -23.18 -20.96
CA ALA A 292 -9.50 -22.50 -19.72
C ALA A 292 -8.24 -21.66 -19.91
N SER A 293 -8.34 -20.38 -19.57
CA SER A 293 -7.31 -19.36 -19.72
C SER A 293 -7.36 -18.37 -18.57
N VAL A 294 -6.26 -17.66 -18.38
CA VAL A 294 -6.13 -16.52 -17.47
C VAL A 294 -5.45 -15.38 -18.22
N ASP A 295 -5.72 -14.14 -17.84
CA ASP A 295 -5.05 -12.98 -18.39
C ASP A 295 -3.65 -12.83 -17.79
N ALA A 296 -2.64 -12.67 -18.65
CA ALA A 296 -1.29 -12.39 -18.19
C ALA A 296 -1.21 -11.00 -17.56
N VAL A 297 -0.36 -10.83 -16.54
CA VAL A 297 -0.04 -9.50 -16.00
C VAL A 297 0.80 -8.71 -17.00
N SER A 298 0.36 -7.51 -17.33
CA SER A 298 1.08 -6.58 -18.21
C SER A 298 2.48 -6.31 -17.69
N ALA A 299 3.46 -6.31 -18.61
CA ALA A 299 4.89 -6.22 -18.32
C ALA A 299 5.50 -7.38 -17.49
N ALA A 300 4.69 -8.31 -16.98
CA ALA A 300 5.13 -9.54 -16.31
C ALA A 300 4.65 -10.80 -17.06
N THR A 301 4.59 -10.72 -18.39
CA THR A 301 4.01 -11.77 -19.25
C THR A 301 4.75 -13.10 -19.10
N SER A 302 6.09 -13.09 -19.08
CA SER A 302 6.88 -14.33 -18.92
C SER A 302 6.69 -14.97 -17.56
N SER A 303 6.62 -14.17 -16.49
CA SER A 303 6.31 -14.65 -15.14
C SER A 303 4.88 -15.19 -15.07
N SER A 304 3.92 -14.56 -15.75
CA SER A 304 2.53 -15.04 -15.82
C SER A 304 2.47 -16.42 -16.51
N VAL A 305 3.15 -16.56 -17.65
CA VAL A 305 3.30 -17.82 -18.39
C VAL A 305 3.95 -18.90 -17.52
N SER A 306 4.95 -18.55 -16.72
CA SER A 306 5.61 -19.44 -15.75
C SER A 306 4.61 -19.98 -14.71
N ILE A 307 3.79 -19.13 -14.10
CA ILE A 307 2.76 -19.60 -13.14
C ILE A 307 1.72 -20.49 -13.83
N VAL A 308 1.28 -20.13 -15.05
CA VAL A 308 0.35 -20.98 -15.81
C VAL A 308 0.99 -22.34 -16.15
N ASN A 309 2.30 -22.41 -16.41
CA ASN A 309 3.01 -23.67 -16.64
C ASN A 309 3.03 -24.56 -15.39
N ALA A 310 3.15 -23.96 -14.20
CA ALA A 310 3.04 -24.72 -12.94
C ALA A 310 1.64 -25.32 -12.76
N VAL A 311 0.60 -24.54 -13.06
CA VAL A 311 -0.79 -25.00 -13.04
C VAL A 311 -1.03 -26.11 -14.04
N LEU A 312 -0.51 -25.98 -15.27
CA LEU A 312 -0.60 -27.02 -16.30
C LEU A 312 0.03 -28.33 -15.80
N ALA A 313 1.23 -28.30 -15.22
CA ALA A 313 1.89 -29.50 -14.72
C ALA A 313 1.12 -30.18 -13.58
N ALA A 314 0.55 -29.41 -12.65
CA ALA A 314 -0.31 -29.91 -11.58
C ALA A 314 -1.59 -30.56 -12.13
N VAL A 315 -2.25 -29.90 -13.09
CA VAL A 315 -3.46 -30.41 -13.75
C VAL A 315 -3.16 -31.70 -14.52
N GLU A 316 -2.08 -31.75 -15.30
CA GLU A 316 -1.67 -32.96 -16.04
C GLU A 316 -1.38 -34.13 -15.10
N SER A 317 -0.79 -33.86 -13.94
CA SER A 317 -0.48 -34.90 -12.94
C SER A 317 -1.71 -35.38 -12.17
N SER A 318 -2.82 -34.66 -12.25
CA SER A 318 -4.08 -35.00 -11.60
C SER A 318 -5.03 -35.86 -12.42
N LYS A 319 -4.76 -35.99 -13.73
CA LYS A 319 -5.56 -36.77 -14.67
C LYS A 319 -5.27 -38.26 -14.53
#